data_AF-A0AAV5JYV0-F1
#
_entry.id   AF-A0AAV5JYV0-F1
#
_cell.length_a   1.000
_cell.length_b   1.000
_cell.length_c   1.000
_cell.angle_alpha   90.00
_cell.angle_beta   90.00
_cell.angle_gamma   90.00
#
_symmetry.space_group_name_H-M   'P 1'
#
loop_
_entity.id
_entity.type
_entity.pdbx_description
1 polymer ?
#
loop_
_entity_poly.entity_id
_entity_poly.type
_entity_poly.pdbx_seq_one_letter_code
_entity_poly.pdbx_strand_id
1 'polypeptide(L)'
;MANMFVVVHVIGGYQIYAMPVFDMIETLLVKKLHFKPSRILRFVARNIYVAFTMFIGITFPFFGGLLGFFGGFVLAPTSYFLPCIMWLAVKKPKRFGLSWWTNWICIVLGVLLMVVSPIGGLRQIIIEAKHYQFYS
;
A
#
# COMPACT_ATOMS: atom_id res chain seq x y z
N MET A 1 -24.84 -10.84 -0.15
CA MET A 1 -23.73 -11.83 -0.16
C MET A 1 -22.38 -11.19 -0.53
N ALA A 2 -22.27 -10.38 -1.59
CA ALA A 2 -21.01 -9.74 -2.00
C ALA A 2 -20.29 -8.95 -0.88
N ASN A 3 -21.03 -8.12 -0.12
CA ASN A 3 -20.43 -7.33 0.98
C ASN A 3 -19.81 -8.21 2.08
N MET A 4 -20.38 -9.40 2.33
CA MET A 4 -19.87 -10.32 3.34
C MET A 4 -18.52 -10.94 2.93
N PHE A 5 -18.36 -11.28 1.65
CA PHE A 5 -17.08 -11.77 1.12
C PHE A 5 -15.99 -10.71 1.19
N VAL A 6 -16.33 -9.44 0.91
CA VAL A 6 -15.38 -8.32 1.04
C VAL A 6 -14.91 -8.18 2.50
N VAL A 7 -15.82 -8.26 3.47
CA VAL A 7 -15.46 -8.17 4.90
C VAL A 7 -14.50 -9.29 5.30
N VAL A 8 -14.81 -10.55 4.94
CA VAL A 8 -13.95 -11.70 5.27
C VAL A 8 -12.56 -11.55 4.64
N HIS A 9 -12.50 -11.13 3.37
CA HIS A 9 -11.23 -10.92 2.67
C HIS A 9 -10.39 -9.82 3.32
N VAL A 10 -10.99 -8.67 3.64
CA VAL A 10 -10.30 -7.51 4.23
C VAL A 10 -9.80 -7.84 5.63
N ILE A 11 -10.58 -8.57 6.44
CA ILE A 11 -10.14 -9.03 7.77
C ILE A 11 -8.89 -9.92 7.64
N GLY A 12 -8.92 -10.91 6.74
CA GLY A 12 -7.78 -11.79 6.50
C GLY A 12 -6.54 -11.03 6.02
N GLY A 13 -6.72 -10.13 5.04
CA GLY A 13 -5.63 -9.29 4.51
C GLY A 13 -5.02 -8.40 5.59
N TYR A 14 -5.85 -7.74 6.40
CA TYR A 14 -5.39 -6.88 7.49
C TYR A 14 -4.47 -7.63 8.46
N GLN A 15 -4.82 -8.86 8.84
CA GLN A 15 -3.97 -9.64 9.76
C GLN A 15 -2.59 -9.92 9.16
N ILE A 16 -2.52 -10.31 7.88
CA ILE A 16 -1.25 -10.61 7.20
C ILE A 16 -0.37 -9.35 7.11
N TYR A 17 -0.94 -8.20 6.74
CA TYR A 17 -0.19 -6.95 6.62
C TYR A 17 0.17 -6.31 7.97
N ALA A 18 -0.64 -6.48 9.00
CA ALA A 18 -0.41 -5.86 10.31
C ALA A 18 0.70 -6.56 11.11
N MET A 19 0.88 -7.88 10.97
CA MET A 19 1.92 -8.63 11.70
C MET A 19 3.35 -8.05 11.54
N PRO A 20 3.88 -7.80 10.34
CA PRO A 20 5.22 -7.23 10.17
C PRO A 20 5.31 -5.79 10.69
N VAL A 21 4.23 -5.02 10.58
CA VAL A 21 4.18 -3.64 11.10
C VAL A 21 4.26 -3.63 12.62
N PHE A 22 3.53 -4.54 13.29
CA PHE A 22 3.63 -4.71 14.74
C PHE A 22 5.03 -5.12 15.18
N ASP A 23 5.67 -6.03 14.46
CA ASP A 23 7.04 -6.47 14.76
C ASP A 23 8.06 -5.34 14.57
N MET A 24 7.88 -4.51 13.54
CA MET A 24 8.70 -3.32 13.32
C MET A 24 8.54 -2.30 14.45
N ILE A 25 7.30 -2.01 14.88
CA ILE A 25 7.02 -1.08 15.99
C ILE A 25 7.63 -1.61 17.29
N GLU A 26 7.46 -2.90 17.59
CA GLU A 26 8.04 -3.53 18.78
C GLU A 26 9.56 -3.49 18.75
N THR A 27 10.16 -3.78 17.58
CA THR A 27 11.61 -3.69 17.38
C THR A 27 12.13 -2.27 17.59
N LEU A 28 11.42 -1.25 17.11
CA LEU A 28 11.78 0.16 17.34
C LEU A 28 11.69 0.52 18.83
N LEU A 29 10.61 0.12 19.52
CA LEU A 29 10.42 0.39 20.95
C LEU A 29 11.50 -0.28 21.81
N VAL A 30 11.87 -1.52 21.50
CA VAL A 30 12.86 -2.28 22.29
C VAL A 30 14.29 -1.89 21.92
N LYS A 31 14.63 -1.82 20.63
CA LYS A 31 16.03 -1.62 20.18
C LYS A 31 16.44 -0.15 20.11
N LYS A 32 15.53 0.77 19.76
CA LYS A 32 15.86 2.20 19.67
C LYS A 32 15.47 2.98 20.92
N LEU A 33 14.33 2.66 21.54
CA LEU A 33 13.81 3.36 22.70
C LEU A 33 14.12 2.66 24.04
N HIS A 34 14.86 1.54 24.01
CA HIS A 34 15.32 0.77 25.18
C HIS A 34 14.21 0.35 26.17
N PHE A 35 12.97 0.19 25.69
CA PHE A 35 11.90 -0.36 26.52
C PHE A 35 12.14 -1.84 26.80
N LYS A 36 11.78 -2.29 28.01
CA LYS A 36 11.82 -3.72 28.36
C LYS A 36 10.76 -4.48 27.56
N PRO A 37 11.13 -5.57 26.86
CA PRO A 37 10.15 -6.39 26.16
C PRO A 37 9.21 -7.03 27.18
N SER A 38 7.94 -6.64 27.16
CA SER A 38 6.92 -7.14 28.07
C SER A 38 5.61 -7.38 27.33
N ARG A 39 4.79 -8.30 27.83
CA ARG A 39 3.45 -8.57 27.26
C ARG A 39 2.57 -7.32 27.27
N ILE A 40 2.76 -6.44 28.26
CA ILE A 40 2.06 -5.16 28.38
C ILE A 40 2.49 -4.20 27.26
N LEU A 41 3.81 -4.05 27.01
CA LEU A 41 4.32 -3.20 25.93
C LEU A 41 3.74 -3.62 24.57
N ARG A 42 3.71 -4.93 24.29
CA ARG A 42 3.15 -5.47 23.05
C ARG A 42 1.64 -5.23 22.94
N PHE A 43 0.91 -5.36 24.05
CA PHE A 43 -0.53 -5.08 24.08
C PHE A 43 -0.81 -3.59 23.83
N VAL A 44 -0.08 -2.70 24.49
CA VAL A 44 -0.23 -1.24 24.33
C VAL A 44 0.12 -0.80 22.92
N ALA A 45 1.27 -1.24 22.38
CA ALA A 45 1.71 -0.87 21.03
C ALA A 45 0.69 -1.28 19.95
N ARG A 46 0.10 -2.47 20.07
CA ARG A 46 -0.94 -2.96 19.15
C ARG A 46 -2.23 -2.15 19.23
N ASN A 47 -2.72 -1.87 20.44
CA ASN A 47 -3.93 -1.07 20.63
C ASN A 47 -3.76 0.36 20.12
N ILE A 48 -2.61 0.99 20.38
CA ILE A 48 -2.29 2.33 19.87
C ILE A 48 -2.29 2.34 18.34
N TYR A 49 -1.66 1.36 17.70
CA TYR A 49 -1.66 1.25 16.23
C TYR A 49 -3.07 1.10 15.67
N VAL A 50 -3.89 0.21 16.24
CA VAL A 50 -5.28 -0.01 15.79
C VAL A 50 -6.12 1.24 16.01
N ALA A 51 -6.03 1.88 17.18
CA ALA A 51 -6.75 3.11 17.48
C ALA A 51 -6.35 4.25 16.53
N PHE A 52 -5.06 4.39 16.24
CA PHE A 52 -4.54 5.41 15.32
C PHE A 52 -5.02 5.19 13.88
N THR A 53 -4.91 3.96 13.38
CA THR A 53 -5.38 3.61 12.02
C THR A 53 -6.89 3.74 11.88
N MET A 54 -7.66 3.38 12.92
CA MET A 54 -9.10 3.60 12.97
C MET A 54 -9.46 5.09 12.94
N PHE A 55 -8.75 5.91 13.72
CA PHE A 55 -8.95 7.36 13.73
C PHE A 55 -8.70 7.97 12.34
N ILE A 56 -7.60 7.61 11.68
CA ILE A 56 -7.30 8.06 10.31
C ILE A 56 -8.38 7.59 9.34
N GLY A 57 -8.83 6.34 9.43
CA GLY A 57 -9.85 5.78 8.54
C GLY A 57 -11.21 6.49 8.64
N ILE A 58 -11.59 6.92 9.85
CA ILE A 58 -12.82 7.70 10.07
C ILE A 58 -12.65 9.14 9.56
N THR A 59 -11.48 9.74 9.79
CA THR A 59 -11.16 11.13 9.41
C THR A 59 -11.08 11.31 7.89
N PHE A 60 -10.56 10.31 7.16
CA PHE A 60 -10.35 10.38 5.71
C PHE A 60 -11.05 9.22 4.98
N PRO A 61 -12.37 9.29 4.77
CA PRO A 61 -13.13 8.22 4.12
C PRO A 61 -12.97 8.15 2.58
N PHE A 62 -11.86 8.67 2.04
CA PHE A 62 -11.58 8.74 0.60
C PHE A 62 -10.88 7.47 0.08
N PHE A 63 -11.45 6.30 0.37
CA PHE A 63 -10.79 5.02 0.13
C PHE A 63 -10.44 4.80 -1.35
N GLY A 64 -11.37 5.11 -2.27
CA GLY A 64 -11.14 4.95 -3.71
C GLY A 64 -10.01 5.84 -4.24
N GLY A 65 -9.98 7.11 -3.82
CA GLY A 65 -8.94 8.06 -4.20
C GLY A 65 -7.56 7.70 -3.63
N LEU A 66 -7.50 7.30 -2.35
CA LEU A 66 -6.26 6.87 -1.70
C LEU A 66 -5.71 5.58 -2.30
N LEU A 67 -6.57 4.60 -2.61
CA LEU A 67 -6.17 3.37 -3.32
C LEU A 67 -5.62 3.67 -4.71
N GLY A 68 -6.28 4.54 -5.47
CA GLY A 68 -5.78 4.96 -6.79
C GLY A 68 -4.43 5.68 -6.70
N PHE A 69 -4.26 6.52 -5.68
CA PHE A 69 -3.02 7.27 -5.48
C PHE A 69 -1.85 6.35 -5.09
N PHE A 70 -1.96 5.64 -3.96
CA PHE A 70 -0.89 4.80 -3.46
C PHE A 70 -0.71 3.50 -4.26
N GLY A 71 -1.78 2.95 -4.82
CA GLY A 71 -1.70 1.78 -5.71
C GLY A 71 -0.95 2.12 -6.98
N GLY A 72 -1.22 3.28 -7.57
CA GLY A 72 -0.46 3.80 -8.71
C GLY A 72 1.01 4.05 -8.40
N PHE A 73 1.27 4.75 -7.30
CA PHE A 73 2.61 5.20 -6.97
C PHE A 73 3.52 4.10 -6.41
N VAL A 74 2.98 3.20 -5.58
CA VAL A 74 3.77 2.17 -4.88
C VAL A 74 3.67 0.83 -5.59
N LEU A 75 2.46 0.34 -5.89
CA LEU A 75 2.29 -0.99 -6.47
C LEU A 75 2.74 -1.05 -7.94
N ALA A 76 2.48 -0.01 -8.73
CA ALA A 76 2.82 -0.05 -10.15
C ALA A 76 4.34 -0.16 -10.39
N PRO A 77 5.20 0.59 -9.68
CA PRO A 77 6.65 0.40 -9.78
C PRO A 77 7.09 -0.97 -9.24
N THR A 78 6.60 -1.39 -8.08
CA THR A 78 7.08 -2.63 -7.45
C THR A 78 6.71 -3.89 -8.21
N SER A 79 5.54 -3.91 -8.87
CA SER A 79 5.01 -5.10 -9.52
C SER A 79 5.29 -5.16 -11.02
N TYR A 80 5.28 -4.03 -11.74
CA TYR A 80 5.43 -4.02 -13.20
C TYR A 80 6.81 -3.56 -13.66
N PHE A 81 7.38 -2.53 -13.03
CA PHE A 81 8.64 -1.92 -13.49
C PHE A 81 9.88 -2.60 -12.90
N LEU A 82 9.93 -2.81 -11.58
CA LEU A 82 11.10 -3.36 -10.89
C LEU A 82 11.49 -4.77 -11.37
N PRO A 83 10.60 -5.78 -11.40
CA PRO A 83 11.00 -7.13 -11.80
C PRO A 83 11.40 -7.20 -13.28
N CYS A 84 10.75 -6.42 -14.15
CA CYS A 84 11.10 -6.37 -15.57
C CYS A 84 12.49 -5.77 -15.79
N ILE A 85 12.87 -4.71 -15.05
CA ILE A 85 14.22 -4.15 -15.12
C ILE A 85 15.25 -5.11 -14.54
N MET A 86 14.96 -5.71 -13.38
CA MET A 86 15.84 -6.71 -12.77
C MET A 86 16.09 -7.89 -13.73
N TRP A 87 15.05 -8.36 -14.41
CA TRP A 87 15.17 -9.42 -15.41
C TRP A 87 16.05 -9.02 -16.60
N LEU A 88 15.86 -7.80 -17.14
CA LEU A 88 16.70 -7.28 -18.23
C LEU A 88 18.16 -7.14 -17.82
N ALA A 89 18.42 -6.66 -16.59
CA ALA A 89 19.76 -6.46 -16.06
C ALA A 89 20.51 -7.78 -15.81
N VAL A 90 19.83 -8.78 -15.24
CA VAL A 90 20.42 -10.07 -14.87
C VAL A 90 20.57 -10.99 -16.07
N LYS A 91 19.51 -11.19 -16.86
CA LYS A 91 19.50 -12.22 -17.91
C LYS A 91 20.09 -11.75 -19.24
N LYS A 92 20.18 -10.42 -19.46
CA LYS A 92 20.66 -9.78 -20.70
C LYS A 92 20.14 -10.49 -21.97
N PRO A 93 18.81 -10.57 -22.16
CA PRO A 93 18.22 -11.26 -23.30
C PRO A 93 18.67 -10.63 -24.63
N LYS A 94 18.68 -11.42 -25.71
CA LYS A 94 19.01 -10.94 -27.07
C LYS A 94 18.11 -9.74 -27.41
N ARG A 95 18.73 -8.63 -27.83
CA ARG A 95 18.00 -7.42 -28.28
C ARG A 95 17.04 -7.82 -29.40
N PHE A 96 15.80 -7.34 -29.34
CA PHE A 96 14.68 -7.68 -30.24
C PHE A 96 14.03 -9.06 -30.09
N GLY A 97 14.37 -9.85 -29.06
CA GLY A 97 13.58 -11.04 -28.73
C GLY A 97 12.19 -10.70 -28.19
N LEU A 98 11.23 -11.63 -28.29
CA LEU A 98 9.88 -11.47 -27.71
C LEU A 98 9.92 -11.09 -26.23
N SER A 99 10.78 -11.76 -25.44
CA SER A 99 10.98 -11.45 -24.02
C SER A 99 11.50 -10.02 -23.78
N TRP A 100 12.30 -9.47 -24.70
CA TRP A 100 12.80 -8.09 -24.57
C TRP A 100 11.68 -7.07 -24.82
N TRP A 101 10.86 -7.28 -25.85
CA TRP A 101 9.70 -6.43 -26.13
C TRP A 101 8.64 -6.47 -25.02
N THR A 102 8.27 -7.66 -24.53
CA THR A 102 7.28 -7.79 -23.45
C THR A 102 7.72 -7.03 -22.19
N ASN A 103 8.99 -7.16 -21.79
CA ASN A 103 9.49 -6.45 -20.62
C ASN A 103 9.50 -4.93 -20.80
N TRP A 104 9.88 -4.43 -21.99
CA TRP A 104 9.81 -3.00 -22.28
C TRP A 104 8.38 -2.45 -22.28
N ILE A 105 7.42 -3.20 -22.82
CA ILE A 105 6.00 -2.84 -22.77
C ILE A 105 5.53 -2.78 -21.31
N CYS A 106 5.87 -3.77 -20.48
CA CYS A 106 5.54 -3.77 -19.05
C CYS A 106 6.13 -2.57 -18.30
N ILE A 107 7.36 -2.16 -18.64
CA ILE A 107 8.00 -0.98 -18.04
C ILE A 107 7.24 0.30 -18.45
N VAL A 108 6.96 0.47 -19.73
CA VAL A 108 6.23 1.65 -20.23
C VAL A 108 4.83 1.73 -19.63
N LEU A 109 4.10 0.62 -19.62
CA LEU A 109 2.78 0.55 -18.98
C LEU A 109 2.86 0.84 -17.47
N GLY A 110 3.86 0.28 -16.77
CA GLY A 110 4.08 0.54 -15.35
C GLY A 110 4.33 2.01 -15.04
N VAL A 111 5.14 2.69 -15.86
CA VAL A 111 5.40 4.14 -15.74
C VAL A 111 4.15 4.96 -16.05
N LEU A 112 3.40 4.60 -17.09
CA LEU A 112 2.12 5.26 -17.39
C LEU A 112 1.14 5.13 -16.23
N LEU A 113 1.00 3.94 -15.64
CA LEU A 113 0.16 3.72 -14.47
C LEU A 113 0.63 4.55 -13.26
N MET A 114 1.94 4.66 -13.05
CA MET A 114 2.53 5.48 -11.98
C MET A 114 2.17 6.97 -12.12
N VAL A 115 1.96 7.48 -13.34
CA VAL A 115 1.58 8.89 -13.55
C VAL A 115 0.06 9.07 -13.53
N VAL A 116 -0.68 8.23 -14.27
CA VAL A 116 -2.12 8.39 -14.46
C VAL A 116 -2.91 8.10 -13.18
N SER A 117 -2.49 7.09 -12.43
CA SER A 117 -3.26 6.62 -11.25
C SER A 117 -3.21 7.62 -10.08
N PRO A 118 -2.08 8.26 -9.73
CA PRO A 118 -2.07 9.37 -8.79
C PRO A 118 -2.90 10.58 -9.21
N ILE A 119 -2.90 10.94 -10.50
CA ILE A 119 -3.71 12.05 -11.01
C ILE A 119 -5.21 11.74 -10.83
N GLY A 120 -5.63 10.52 -11.19
CA GLY A 120 -7.00 10.05 -10.99
C GLY A 120 -7.40 10.00 -9.51
N GLY A 121 -6.52 9.47 -8.67
CA GLY A 121 -6.73 9.40 -7.22
C GLY A 121 -6.88 10.77 -6.58
N LEU A 122 -6.00 11.73 -6.90
CA LEU A 122 -6.08 13.10 -6.41
C LEU A 122 -7.35 13.81 -6.88
N ARG A 123 -7.74 13.64 -8.16
CA ARG A 123 -9.00 14.20 -8.68
C ARG A 123 -10.20 13.67 -7.89
N GLN A 124 -10.22 12.37 -7.61
CA GLN A 124 -11.30 11.74 -6.84
C GLN A 124 -11.37 12.31 -5.42
N ILE A 125 -10.22 12.42 -4.74
CA ILE A 125 -10.12 13.02 -3.40
C ILE A 125 -10.66 14.46 -3.41
N ILE A 126 -10.30 15.27 -4.41
CA ILE A 126 -10.76 16.66 -4.50
C ILE A 126 -12.29 16.74 -4.66
N ILE A 127 -12.88 15.87 -5.48
CA ILE A 127 -14.33 15.86 -5.71
C ILE A 127 -15.05 15.41 -4.44
N GLU A 128 -14.60 14.34 -3.80
CA GLU A 128 -15.20 13.83 -2.57
C GLU A 128 -15.02 14.82 -1.41
N ALA A 129 -13.86 15.49 -1.31
CA ALA A 129 -13.58 16.49 -0.28
C ALA A 129 -14.46 17.74 -0.41
N LYS A 130 -14.90 18.13 -1.62
CA LYS A 130 -15.81 19.28 -1.81
C LYS A 130 -17.19 19.06 -1.18
N HIS A 131 -17.64 17.81 -1.13
CA HIS A 131 -18.93 17.45 -0.55
C HIS A 131 -18.81 16.95 0.89
N TYR A 132 -17.58 16.80 1.40
CA TYR A 132 -17.33 16.27 2.73
C TYR A 132 -17.51 17.36 3.79
N GLN A 133 -18.46 17.15 4.70
CA GLN A 133 -18.58 17.90 5.94
C GLN A 133 -17.88 17.10 7.04
N PHE A 134 -16.84 17.68 7.64
CA PHE A 134 -16.14 17.05 8.76
C PHE A 134 -17.07 17.00 9.98
N TYR A 135 -17.60 15.82 10.29
CA TYR A 135 -18.42 15.53 11.48
C TYR A 135 -19.72 16.35 11.60
N SER A 136 -20.60 16.25 10.59
CA SER A 136 -22.00 16.69 10.72
C SER A 136 -22.98 15.54 10.57
#